data_AF-D8TU50-F1
#
_entry.id   AF-D8TU50-F1
#
_cell.length_a   1.000
_cell.length_b   1.000
_cell.length_c   1.000
_cell.angle_alpha   90.00
_cell.angle_beta   90.00
_cell.angle_gamma   90.00
#
_symmetry.space_group_name_H-M   'P 1'
#
loop_
_entity.id
_entity.type
_entity.pdbx_description
1 polymer ?
#
loop_
_entity_poly.entity_id
_entity_poly.type
_entity_poly.pdbx_seq_one_letter_code
_entity_poly.pdbx_strand_id
1 'polypeptide(L)'
;MIMWKTAGFSNSASSSSRSQALVSHRHMPCVFKGWCAAVASRKPAHHRLFGNIIRRTMARDRLTEQAHEDLDAVRVRLNHQLKLIITPSVTGDRAPNLHKANDCQCDREYHPSKGWRRQPHHLAKEDLWTRIQEEAQQDAFAEPALASNLYSTILSHHNIEATMAFLLANKLSSPTMLGMQLMRLIQEVYEDDPEVMEACLADLQAVYDRDPACDRYTQAILYFKGFQAVQSYRIAHWLWQKGRKALALAIQSRMSEAFHVDIHPAAEIGRGIMIDHATGVVIGETAVVGDNVSMLHHVTLGGSGTGRGVRHPTIGHGVLLGAGVSVLGPVMVGAGSKVGAGSVVVSDIPCHSVAVGVPARIIKRDLLREAVKDMDQCVEFVLDYEI
;
A
#
# COMPACT_ATOMS: atom_id res chain seq x y z
N MET A 1 -54.80 21.06 -6.97
CA MET A 1 -56.06 20.93 -7.73
C MET A 1 -56.10 22.08 -8.74
N ILE A 2 -56.00 21.75 -10.04
CA ILE A 2 -56.34 22.56 -11.24
C ILE A 2 -55.41 23.76 -11.56
N MET A 3 -54.39 23.63 -12.43
CA MET A 3 -54.37 23.71 -13.91
C MET A 3 -54.93 24.99 -14.54
N TRP A 4 -54.05 25.82 -15.13
CA TRP A 4 -54.31 26.70 -16.30
C TRP A 4 -53.04 26.64 -17.17
N LYS A 5 -53.06 25.99 -18.35
CA LYS A 5 -53.60 26.36 -19.67
C LYS A 5 -52.48 26.84 -20.62
N THR A 6 -52.31 26.03 -21.65
CA THR A 6 -51.51 26.18 -22.88
C THR A 6 -51.96 27.34 -23.77
N ALA A 7 -51.02 27.95 -24.50
CA ALA A 7 -51.22 28.38 -25.89
C ALA A 7 -49.85 28.55 -26.56
N GLY A 8 -49.62 27.81 -27.66
CA GLY A 8 -48.56 28.10 -28.63
C GLY A 8 -49.13 28.92 -29.79
N PHE A 9 -48.26 29.60 -30.53
CA PHE A 9 -48.42 29.84 -31.97
C PHE A 9 -47.07 30.21 -32.60
N SER A 10 -46.99 29.89 -33.88
CA SER A 10 -45.83 29.72 -34.74
C SER A 10 -45.46 30.92 -35.63
N ASN A 11 -44.22 30.87 -36.12
CA ASN A 11 -43.73 31.26 -37.46
C ASN A 11 -43.32 32.71 -37.84
N SER A 12 -42.05 32.74 -38.31
CA SER A 12 -41.47 33.37 -39.50
C SER A 12 -41.30 34.90 -39.61
N ALA A 13 -40.03 35.30 -39.47
CA ALA A 13 -39.19 36.10 -40.38
C ALA A 13 -39.77 37.30 -41.16
N SER A 14 -39.23 38.50 -40.93
CA SER A 14 -38.34 39.18 -41.90
C SER A 14 -37.90 40.60 -41.48
N SER A 15 -36.67 40.93 -41.90
CA SER A 15 -36.08 42.25 -42.20
C SER A 15 -35.84 43.32 -41.11
N SER A 16 -34.55 43.43 -40.79
CA SER A 16 -33.71 44.63 -40.90
C SER A 16 -33.93 45.84 -39.99
N SER A 17 -32.99 46.04 -39.06
CA SER A 17 -32.31 47.33 -38.91
C SER A 17 -30.93 47.15 -38.27
N ARG A 18 -29.94 47.77 -38.91
CA ARG A 18 -28.51 47.79 -38.60
C ARG A 18 -28.21 48.33 -37.20
N SER A 19 -27.27 47.70 -36.52
CA SER A 19 -26.34 48.37 -35.59
C SER A 19 -24.97 47.69 -35.69
N GLN A 20 -24.06 48.37 -36.38
CA GLN A 20 -22.64 48.02 -36.46
C GLN A 20 -21.98 48.33 -35.12
N ALA A 21 -21.36 47.33 -34.50
CA ALA A 21 -20.44 47.52 -33.39
C ALA A 21 -19.03 47.79 -33.93
N LEU A 22 -18.61 49.05 -33.86
CA LEU A 22 -17.22 49.50 -33.89
C LEU A 22 -16.74 49.56 -32.44
N VAL A 23 -15.76 48.75 -32.05
CA VAL A 23 -15.01 48.94 -30.80
C VAL A 23 -13.57 49.25 -31.16
N SER A 24 -13.21 50.52 -30.97
CA SER A 24 -11.88 51.07 -31.06
C SER A 24 -11.09 50.84 -29.77
N HIS A 25 -9.78 50.66 -29.94
CA HIS A 25 -8.70 50.80 -28.97
C HIS A 25 -8.99 51.54 -27.64
N ARG A 26 -8.46 50.98 -26.55
CA ARG A 26 -7.56 51.70 -25.61
C ARG A 26 -6.80 50.72 -24.72
N HIS A 27 -5.49 50.69 -24.92
CA HIS A 27 -4.47 50.21 -23.98
C HIS A 27 -3.79 51.45 -23.38
N MET A 28 -3.39 51.36 -22.10
CA MET A 28 -2.44 52.20 -21.32
C MET A 28 -3.00 52.67 -19.96
N PRO A 29 -2.18 53.17 -19.02
CA PRO A 29 -0.78 52.84 -18.63
C PRO A 29 -0.51 52.95 -17.10
N CYS A 30 0.72 52.64 -16.64
CA CYS A 30 1.41 53.21 -15.44
C CYS A 30 2.78 52.49 -15.27
N VAL A 31 3.98 53.05 -15.00
CA VAL A 31 4.52 54.39 -14.73
C VAL A 31 6.06 54.40 -15.02
N PHE A 32 6.53 55.48 -15.67
CA PHE A 32 7.84 56.21 -15.67
C PHE A 32 9.18 55.48 -15.42
N LYS A 33 10.14 55.49 -16.36
CA LYS A 33 11.09 56.55 -16.85
C LYS A 33 12.37 56.67 -16.00
N GLY A 34 13.53 56.55 -16.67
CA GLY A 34 14.77 57.19 -16.21
C GLY A 34 16.08 56.70 -16.82
N TRP A 35 16.44 57.28 -17.97
CA TRP A 35 17.81 57.59 -18.42
C TRP A 35 18.72 56.52 -19.07
N CYS A 36 18.97 56.74 -20.36
CA CYS A 36 20.19 56.35 -21.07
C CYS A 36 20.89 57.63 -21.53
N ALA A 37 22.13 57.86 -21.08
CA ALA A 37 23.16 58.55 -21.86
C ALA A 37 24.55 58.36 -21.23
N ALA A 38 25.45 57.80 -22.04
CA ALA A 38 26.89 58.01 -22.09
C ALA A 38 27.76 57.76 -20.83
N VAL A 39 28.72 56.84 -20.97
CA VAL A 39 30.16 57.12 -20.82
C VAL A 39 30.94 55.88 -21.27
N ALA A 40 31.69 56.04 -22.35
CA ALA A 40 32.85 55.23 -22.63
C ALA A 40 33.90 55.50 -21.55
N SER A 41 34.31 54.47 -20.81
CA SER A 41 35.69 54.24 -20.32
C SER A 41 35.69 53.24 -19.17
N ARG A 42 36.77 52.44 -19.12
CA ARG A 42 37.21 51.54 -18.03
C ARG A 42 36.69 50.08 -18.08
N LYS A 43 37.47 49.23 -18.75
CA LYS A 43 37.84 47.90 -18.22
C LYS A 43 38.94 48.07 -17.15
N PRO A 44 39.31 47.07 -16.33
CA PRO A 44 38.60 45.82 -15.97
C PRO A 44 38.67 45.50 -14.45
N ALA A 45 37.68 44.82 -13.89
CA ALA A 45 37.86 43.86 -12.77
C ALA A 45 36.53 43.15 -12.55
N HIS A 46 36.57 41.92 -12.03
CA HIS A 46 35.41 41.08 -11.68
C HIS A 46 34.78 40.27 -12.83
N HIS A 47 35.61 39.48 -13.52
CA HIS A 47 35.15 38.28 -14.24
C HIS A 47 35.88 37.01 -13.78
N ARG A 48 36.09 36.86 -12.46
CA ARG A 48 36.77 35.69 -11.86
C ARG A 48 36.09 35.02 -10.67
N LEU A 49 34.88 35.42 -10.25
CA LEU A 49 34.22 34.79 -9.09
C LEU A 49 33.03 33.86 -9.37
N PHE A 50 32.44 33.85 -10.58
CA PHE A 50 31.28 32.98 -10.86
C PHE A 50 31.61 31.64 -11.55
N GLY A 51 32.81 31.49 -12.13
CA GLY A 51 33.21 30.23 -12.79
C GLY A 51 33.71 29.13 -11.84
N ASN A 52 34.06 29.46 -10.59
CA ASN A 52 34.67 28.53 -9.65
C ASN A 52 33.69 27.87 -8.68
N ILE A 53 32.45 28.39 -8.57
CA ILE A 53 31.43 27.80 -7.69
C ILE A 53 30.70 26.66 -8.41
N ILE A 54 30.38 26.81 -9.71
CA ILE A 54 29.70 25.75 -10.50
C ILE A 54 30.63 24.57 -10.78
N ARG A 55 31.95 24.78 -10.88
CA ARG A 55 32.93 23.68 -11.03
C ARG A 55 33.23 22.93 -9.73
N ARG A 56 32.92 23.50 -8.56
CA ARG A 56 33.19 22.86 -7.25
C ARG A 56 32.05 21.95 -6.76
N THR A 57 30.82 22.16 -7.22
CA THR A 57 29.68 21.31 -6.82
C THR A 57 29.53 20.05 -7.69
N MET A 58 30.01 20.07 -8.95
CA MET A 58 29.99 18.91 -9.85
C MET A 58 31.22 17.98 -9.72
N ALA A 59 32.15 18.30 -8.81
CA ALA A 59 33.40 17.55 -8.62
C ALA A 59 33.44 16.71 -7.33
N ARG A 60 32.35 16.69 -6.55
CA ARG A 60 32.32 15.99 -5.25
C ARG A 60 31.65 14.61 -5.25
N ASP A 61 30.99 14.22 -6.33
CA ASP A 61 30.34 12.90 -6.45
C ASP A 61 30.87 12.10 -7.66
N ARG A 62 32.16 12.22 -7.97
CA ARG A 62 32.80 11.16 -8.78
C ARG A 62 33.32 10.13 -7.79
N LEU A 63 32.65 8.99 -7.74
CA LEU A 63 33.18 7.79 -7.12
C LEU A 63 34.62 7.60 -7.62
N THR A 64 35.54 7.37 -6.69
CA THR A 64 36.91 7.02 -7.05
C THR A 64 36.89 5.75 -7.89
N GLU A 65 37.91 5.51 -8.71
CA GLU A 65 38.05 4.24 -9.44
C GLU A 65 37.95 3.05 -8.48
N GLN A 66 38.55 3.18 -7.29
CA GLN A 66 38.41 2.19 -6.22
C GLN A 66 36.95 1.97 -5.78
N ALA A 67 36.18 3.03 -5.58
CA ALA A 67 34.78 2.90 -5.19
C ALA A 67 33.90 2.30 -6.32
N HIS A 68 34.26 2.56 -7.57
CA HIS A 68 33.64 1.89 -8.73
C HIS A 68 33.99 0.40 -8.77
N GLU A 69 35.25 0.04 -8.57
CA GLU A 69 35.70 -1.35 -8.50
C GLU A 69 35.07 -2.10 -7.32
N ASP A 70 34.96 -1.46 -6.16
CA ASP A 70 34.31 -2.03 -4.97
C ASP A 70 32.81 -2.26 -5.22
N LEU A 71 32.12 -1.30 -5.86
CA LEU A 71 30.72 -1.44 -6.25
C LEU A 71 30.52 -2.53 -7.30
N ASP A 72 31.40 -2.63 -8.29
CA ASP A 72 31.36 -3.69 -9.29
C ASP A 72 31.71 -5.05 -8.69
N ALA A 73 32.62 -5.12 -7.72
CA ALA A 73 32.91 -6.34 -6.96
C ALA A 73 31.70 -6.80 -6.13
N VAL A 74 31.02 -5.87 -5.45
CA VAL A 74 29.76 -6.13 -4.74
C VAL A 74 28.67 -6.59 -5.70
N ARG A 75 28.53 -5.93 -6.86
CA ARG A 75 27.59 -6.31 -7.92
C ARG A 75 27.88 -7.69 -8.48
N VAL A 76 29.14 -8.03 -8.75
CA VAL A 76 29.55 -9.35 -9.25
C VAL A 76 29.30 -10.41 -8.19
N ARG A 77 29.60 -10.14 -6.92
CA ARG A 77 29.35 -11.06 -5.80
C ARG A 77 27.85 -11.31 -5.59
N LEU A 78 27.02 -10.26 -5.66
CA LEU A 78 25.56 -10.36 -5.63
C LEU A 78 25.04 -11.16 -6.83
N ASN A 79 25.50 -10.87 -8.04
CA ASN A 79 25.11 -11.60 -9.24
C ASN A 79 25.54 -13.07 -9.19
N HIS A 80 26.70 -13.38 -8.60
CA HIS A 80 27.15 -14.75 -8.41
C HIS A 80 26.30 -15.49 -7.35
N GLN A 81 25.98 -14.82 -6.23
CA GLN A 81 25.05 -15.36 -5.23
C GLN A 81 23.65 -15.59 -5.82
N LEU A 82 23.16 -14.68 -6.66
CA LEU A 82 21.87 -14.81 -7.36
C LEU A 82 21.90 -15.92 -8.43
N LYS A 83 23.01 -16.11 -9.14
CA LYS A 83 23.16 -17.18 -10.15
C LYS A 83 23.23 -18.58 -9.54
N LEU A 84 23.78 -18.74 -8.35
CA LEU A 84 23.83 -20.03 -7.64
C LEU A 84 22.46 -20.48 -7.10
N ILE A 85 21.44 -19.62 -7.13
CA ILE A 85 20.10 -19.88 -6.60
C ILE A 85 19.09 -20.22 -7.72
N ILE A 86 19.50 -20.15 -8.99
CA ILE A 86 18.65 -20.55 -10.12
C ILE A 86 18.55 -22.08 -10.17
N THR A 87 17.62 -22.64 -9.39
CA THR A 87 17.09 -23.98 -9.64
C THR A 87 16.21 -23.94 -10.90
N PRO A 88 16.21 -25.00 -11.72
CA PRO A 88 15.37 -25.05 -12.91
C PRO A 88 13.89 -24.98 -12.49
N SER A 89 13.16 -24.08 -13.15
CA SER A 89 11.74 -23.83 -12.93
C SER A 89 10.91 -25.11 -13.14
N VAL A 90 10.34 -25.63 -12.07
CA VAL A 90 9.26 -26.61 -12.16
C VAL A 90 8.00 -25.85 -12.59
N THR A 91 7.57 -26.09 -13.83
CA THR A 91 6.22 -25.78 -14.29
C THR A 91 5.26 -26.77 -13.64
N GLY A 92 4.50 -26.36 -12.62
CA GLY A 92 3.48 -27.20 -12.03
C GLY A 92 2.98 -26.65 -10.69
N ASP A 93 1.70 -26.25 -10.67
CA ASP A 93 0.87 -25.79 -9.56
C ASP A 93 1.39 -24.66 -8.67
N ARG A 94 0.53 -23.66 -8.38
CA ARG A 94 0.89 -22.46 -7.60
C ARG A 94 0.71 -22.62 -6.08
N ALA A 95 -0.10 -23.59 -5.66
CA ALA A 95 -0.34 -23.95 -4.26
C ALA A 95 0.80 -24.68 -3.48
N PRO A 96 1.78 -25.40 -4.09
CA PRO A 96 2.71 -26.26 -3.35
C PRO A 96 3.76 -25.49 -2.54
N ASN A 97 3.98 -24.20 -2.81
CA ASN A 97 5.00 -23.42 -2.11
C ASN A 97 4.53 -22.90 -0.74
N LEU A 98 3.25 -22.56 -0.59
CA LEU A 98 2.74 -22.13 0.73
C LEU A 98 2.72 -23.30 1.72
N HIS A 99 2.38 -24.51 1.25
CA HIS A 99 2.51 -25.72 2.07
C HIS A 99 3.95 -25.88 2.58
N LYS A 100 4.97 -25.70 1.73
CA LYS A 100 6.38 -25.77 2.14
C LYS A 100 6.78 -24.67 3.12
N ALA A 101 6.35 -23.42 2.87
CA ALA A 101 6.60 -22.33 3.80
C ALA A 101 5.93 -22.55 5.17
N ASN A 102 4.87 -23.34 5.21
CA ASN A 102 4.15 -23.72 6.42
C ASN A 102 4.53 -25.11 6.95
N ASP A 103 5.44 -25.84 6.30
CA ASP A 103 5.87 -27.17 6.72
C ASP A 103 6.82 -27.02 7.91
N CYS A 104 6.22 -26.89 9.09
CA CYS A 104 6.91 -26.75 10.35
C CYS A 104 6.57 -27.95 11.23
N GLN A 105 7.60 -28.60 11.76
CA GLN A 105 7.45 -29.63 12.78
C GLN A 105 7.53 -28.95 14.15
N CYS A 106 6.41 -28.43 14.67
CA CYS A 106 6.35 -27.93 16.04
C CYS A 106 5.16 -28.51 16.81
N ASP A 107 5.41 -29.06 17.99
CA ASP A 107 4.37 -29.70 18.81
C ASP A 107 3.86 -28.71 19.88
N ARG A 108 3.32 -27.58 19.42
CA ARG A 108 2.92 -26.44 20.27
C ARG A 108 1.41 -26.18 20.22
N GLU A 109 0.90 -25.60 21.30
CA GLU A 109 -0.52 -25.25 21.47
C GLU A 109 -1.04 -24.33 20.35
N TYR A 110 -0.23 -23.35 19.95
CA TYR A 110 -0.44 -22.56 18.74
C TYR A 110 0.65 -22.88 17.71
N HIS A 111 0.20 -23.18 16.49
CA HIS A 111 1.05 -23.66 15.41
C HIS A 111 0.79 -22.76 14.19
N PRO A 112 1.68 -21.80 13.86
CA PRO A 112 1.46 -20.83 12.79
C PRO A 112 1.06 -21.48 11.47
N SER A 113 1.61 -22.66 11.14
CA SER A 113 1.22 -23.42 9.94
C SER A 113 -0.29 -23.72 9.81
N LYS A 114 -1.05 -23.65 10.91
CA LYS A 114 -2.49 -23.89 10.94
C LYS A 114 -3.30 -22.66 10.52
N GLY A 115 -2.64 -21.54 10.17
CA GLY A 115 -3.27 -20.33 9.62
C GLY A 115 -4.05 -19.50 10.64
N TRP A 116 -4.98 -18.69 10.13
CA TRP A 116 -5.83 -17.82 10.95
C TRP A 116 -6.75 -18.63 11.86
N ARG A 117 -6.87 -18.18 13.11
CA ARG A 117 -7.78 -18.75 14.10
C ARG A 117 -8.39 -17.63 14.92
N ARG A 118 -9.71 -17.69 15.07
CA ARG A 118 -10.44 -16.81 15.97
C ARG A 118 -10.00 -17.05 17.42
N GLN A 119 -9.70 -15.98 18.13
CA GLN A 119 -9.32 -15.98 19.53
C GLN A 119 -10.56 -15.82 20.43
N PRO A 120 -10.50 -16.25 21.71
CA PRO A 120 -11.65 -16.16 22.61
C PRO A 120 -12.19 -14.75 22.82
N HIS A 121 -11.33 -13.72 22.75
CA HIS A 121 -11.72 -12.31 22.90
C HIS A 121 -12.24 -11.67 21.60
N HIS A 122 -12.17 -12.37 20.46
CA HIS A 122 -12.66 -11.86 19.19
C HIS A 122 -14.19 -11.85 19.13
N LEU A 123 -14.76 -10.66 18.93
CA LEU A 123 -16.20 -10.46 18.81
C LEU A 123 -16.78 -11.18 17.59
N ALA A 124 -18.05 -11.62 17.72
CA ALA A 124 -18.79 -12.10 16.56
C ALA A 124 -19.12 -10.93 15.64
N LYS A 125 -19.53 -11.21 14.40
CA LYS A 125 -19.79 -10.16 13.41
C LYS A 125 -20.85 -9.16 13.90
N GLU A 126 -21.92 -9.67 14.50
CA GLU A 126 -23.03 -8.89 15.03
C GLU A 126 -22.56 -8.00 16.19
N ASP A 127 -21.85 -8.59 17.16
CA ASP A 127 -21.31 -7.87 18.32
C ASP A 127 -20.27 -6.82 17.90
N LEU A 128 -19.43 -7.15 16.92
CA LEU A 128 -18.43 -6.25 16.37
C LEU A 128 -19.10 -5.06 15.68
N TRP A 129 -20.16 -5.31 14.91
CA TRP A 129 -20.92 -4.25 14.26
C TRP A 129 -21.58 -3.33 15.29
N THR A 130 -22.22 -3.88 16.31
CA THR A 130 -22.76 -3.10 17.43
C THR A 130 -21.67 -2.25 18.08
N ARG A 131 -20.50 -2.84 18.34
CA ARG A 131 -19.36 -2.11 18.93
C ARG A 131 -18.89 -0.95 18.06
N ILE A 132 -18.80 -1.14 16.74
CA ILE A 132 -18.42 -0.09 15.78
C ILE A 132 -19.44 1.05 15.79
N GLN A 133 -20.74 0.74 15.86
CA GLN A 133 -21.79 1.76 15.93
C GLN A 133 -21.71 2.57 17.23
N GLU A 134 -21.50 1.90 18.37
CA GLU A 134 -21.33 2.56 19.68
C GLU A 134 -20.12 3.49 19.69
N GLU A 135 -18.96 3.04 19.19
CA GLU A 135 -17.75 3.85 19.08
C GLU A 135 -17.98 5.07 18.19
N ALA A 136 -18.61 4.90 17.02
CA ALA A 136 -18.91 6.00 16.11
C ALA A 136 -19.91 7.01 16.69
N GLN A 137 -20.88 6.55 17.47
CA GLN A 137 -21.86 7.41 18.14
C GLN A 137 -21.19 8.24 19.25
N GLN A 138 -20.30 7.63 20.03
CA GLN A 138 -19.51 8.33 21.05
C GLN A 138 -18.66 9.44 20.41
N ASP A 139 -17.92 9.12 19.35
CA ASP A 139 -17.05 10.08 18.67
C ASP A 139 -17.85 11.20 18.00
N ALA A 140 -18.99 10.89 17.38
CA ALA A 140 -19.86 11.88 16.76
C ALA A 140 -20.47 12.86 17.79
N PHE A 141 -20.73 12.39 19.01
CA PHE A 141 -21.20 13.24 20.11
C PHE A 141 -20.06 14.08 20.69
N ALA A 142 -18.87 13.50 20.87
CA ALA A 142 -17.72 14.17 21.45
C ALA A 142 -17.07 15.19 20.51
N GLU A 143 -17.07 14.94 19.20
CA GLU A 143 -16.46 15.79 18.19
C GLU A 143 -17.47 16.16 17.07
N PRO A 144 -18.24 17.26 17.24
CA PRO A 144 -19.25 17.69 16.29
C PRO A 144 -18.73 17.92 14.86
N ALA A 145 -17.45 18.27 14.69
CA ALA A 145 -16.87 18.47 13.37
C ALA A 145 -16.82 17.17 12.54
N LEU A 146 -16.76 16.01 13.19
CA LEU A 146 -16.72 14.69 12.54
C LEU A 146 -18.11 14.05 12.42
N ALA A 147 -19.12 14.55 13.16
CA ALA A 147 -20.43 13.92 13.27
C ALA A 147 -21.10 13.60 11.92
N SER A 148 -21.04 14.54 10.96
CA SER A 148 -21.62 14.32 9.62
C SER A 148 -20.90 13.20 8.86
N ASN A 149 -19.57 13.13 8.97
CA ASN A 149 -18.79 12.09 8.32
C ASN A 149 -19.02 10.71 8.96
N LEU A 150 -19.03 10.63 10.29
CA LEU A 150 -19.31 9.40 11.03
C LEU A 150 -20.74 8.90 10.78
N TYR A 151 -21.71 9.82 10.70
CA TYR A 151 -23.08 9.46 10.40
C TYR A 151 -23.23 8.88 8.99
N SER A 152 -22.71 9.59 7.99
CA SER A 152 -22.78 9.14 6.60
C SER A 152 -21.97 7.86 6.34
N THR A 153 -20.86 7.65 7.05
CA THR A 153 -19.97 6.49 6.83
C THR A 153 -20.35 5.26 7.63
N ILE A 154 -20.92 5.40 8.83
CA ILE A 154 -21.19 4.28 9.74
C ILE A 154 -22.66 4.30 10.18
N LEU A 155 -23.11 5.35 10.87
CA LEU A 155 -24.39 5.32 11.62
C LEU A 155 -25.63 5.25 10.71
N SER A 156 -25.51 5.63 9.44
CA SER A 156 -26.61 5.56 8.46
C SER A 156 -26.75 4.18 7.79
N HIS A 157 -25.80 3.27 7.99
CA HIS A 157 -25.80 1.94 7.40
C HIS A 157 -26.34 0.88 8.37
N HIS A 158 -26.82 -0.24 7.82
CA HIS A 158 -27.46 -1.31 8.58
C HIS A 158 -26.50 -2.47 8.93
N ASN A 159 -25.35 -2.56 8.25
CA ASN A 159 -24.35 -3.59 8.46
C ASN A 159 -22.94 -3.09 8.06
N ILE A 160 -21.94 -3.93 8.36
CA ILE A 160 -20.53 -3.64 8.10
C ILE A 160 -20.21 -3.66 6.60
N GLU A 161 -20.89 -4.50 5.80
CA GLU A 161 -20.75 -4.55 4.34
C GLU A 161 -21.05 -3.20 3.70
N ALA A 162 -22.20 -2.62 4.03
CA ALA A 162 -22.62 -1.33 3.49
C ALA A 162 -21.67 -0.20 3.91
N THR A 163 -21.22 -0.23 5.17
CA THR A 163 -20.21 0.70 5.72
C THR A 163 -18.89 0.60 4.94
N MET A 164 -18.35 -0.61 4.77
CA MET A 164 -17.10 -0.83 4.06
C MET A 164 -17.20 -0.48 2.59
N ALA A 165 -18.33 -0.81 1.94
CA ALA A 165 -18.57 -0.43 0.55
C ALA A 165 -18.60 1.08 0.35
N PHE A 166 -19.32 1.81 1.22
CA PHE A 166 -19.37 3.27 1.17
C PHE A 166 -17.99 3.90 1.44
N LEU A 167 -17.30 3.42 2.48
CA LEU A 167 -15.99 3.93 2.87
C LEU A 167 -14.94 3.74 1.77
N LEU A 168 -14.79 2.51 1.27
CA LEU A 168 -13.79 2.20 0.25
C LEU A 168 -14.11 2.90 -1.07
N ALA A 169 -15.39 2.99 -1.44
CA ALA A 169 -15.81 3.73 -2.62
C ALA A 169 -15.43 5.21 -2.54
N ASN A 170 -15.60 5.85 -1.38
CA ASN A 170 -15.20 7.24 -1.19
C ASN A 170 -13.67 7.39 -1.24
N LYS A 171 -12.92 6.51 -0.58
CA LYS A 171 -11.45 6.55 -0.57
C LYS A 171 -10.83 6.30 -1.95
N LEU A 172 -11.43 5.43 -2.77
CA LEU A 172 -10.95 5.09 -4.11
C LEU A 172 -11.53 5.99 -5.21
N SER A 173 -12.51 6.83 -4.88
CA SER A 173 -13.17 7.70 -5.87
C SER A 173 -12.19 8.65 -6.53
N SER A 174 -12.41 8.90 -7.82
CA SER A 174 -11.65 9.86 -8.62
C SER A 174 -12.54 10.42 -9.72
N PRO A 175 -12.12 11.46 -10.46
CA PRO A 175 -12.91 11.99 -11.57
C PRO A 175 -13.26 10.95 -12.66
N THR A 176 -12.50 9.85 -12.76
CA THR A 176 -12.72 8.77 -13.73
C THR A 176 -13.41 7.54 -13.12
N MET A 177 -13.32 7.33 -11.81
CA MET A 177 -14.01 6.25 -11.08
C MET A 177 -14.97 6.86 -10.07
N LEU A 178 -16.25 6.94 -10.45
CA LEU A 178 -17.27 7.59 -9.63
C LEU A 178 -17.59 6.75 -8.38
N GLY A 179 -17.68 7.41 -7.22
CA GLY A 179 -17.94 6.75 -5.94
C GLY A 179 -19.19 5.87 -5.95
N MET A 180 -20.28 6.30 -6.58
CA MET A 180 -21.51 5.49 -6.68
C MET A 180 -21.30 4.18 -7.47
N GLN A 181 -20.47 4.20 -8.51
CA GLN A 181 -20.17 3.00 -9.29
C GLN A 181 -19.27 2.04 -8.50
N LEU A 182 -18.28 2.59 -7.79
CA LEU A 182 -17.42 1.82 -6.89
C LEU A 182 -18.22 1.19 -5.74
N MET A 183 -19.13 1.94 -5.11
CA MET A 183 -19.95 1.44 -4.02
C MET A 183 -20.79 0.24 -4.46
N ARG A 184 -21.48 0.35 -5.60
CA ARG A 184 -22.26 -0.75 -6.17
C ARG A 184 -21.39 -1.97 -6.51
N LEU A 185 -20.20 -1.74 -7.07
CA LEU A 185 -19.25 -2.80 -7.39
C LEU A 185 -18.79 -3.54 -6.13
N ILE A 186 -18.50 -2.81 -5.05
CA ILE A 186 -18.02 -3.42 -3.80
C ILE A 186 -19.15 -4.18 -3.10
N GLN A 187 -20.38 -3.68 -3.17
CA GLN A 187 -21.55 -4.43 -2.70
C GLN A 187 -21.72 -5.75 -3.46
N GLU A 188 -21.61 -5.75 -4.79
CA GLU A 188 -21.63 -6.97 -5.61
C GLU A 188 -20.58 -7.99 -5.16
N VAL A 189 -19.37 -7.54 -4.82
CA VAL A 189 -18.30 -8.42 -4.31
C VAL A 189 -18.70 -9.08 -2.99
N TYR A 190 -19.20 -8.30 -2.02
CA TYR A 190 -19.60 -8.84 -0.72
C TYR A 190 -20.82 -9.77 -0.79
N GLU A 191 -21.71 -9.55 -1.76
CA GLU A 191 -22.86 -10.42 -2.01
C GLU A 191 -22.46 -11.74 -2.69
N ASP A 192 -21.50 -11.72 -3.62
CA ASP A 192 -21.04 -12.91 -4.35
C ASP A 192 -20.04 -13.77 -3.55
N ASP A 193 -19.18 -13.15 -2.73
CA ASP A 193 -18.12 -13.84 -1.99
C ASP A 193 -18.09 -13.46 -0.50
N PRO A 194 -18.77 -14.24 0.36
CA PRO A 194 -18.78 -14.02 1.81
C PRO A 194 -17.39 -14.13 2.46
N GLU A 195 -16.46 -14.88 1.87
CA GLU A 195 -15.11 -15.06 2.45
C GLU A 195 -14.32 -13.75 2.46
N VAL A 196 -14.61 -12.84 1.53
CA VAL A 196 -14.01 -11.49 1.52
C VAL A 196 -14.38 -10.74 2.81
N MET A 197 -15.63 -10.83 3.25
CA MET A 197 -16.06 -10.17 4.48
C MET A 197 -15.49 -10.88 5.71
N GLU A 198 -15.45 -12.23 5.72
CA GLU A 198 -14.78 -12.96 6.81
C GLU A 198 -13.31 -12.57 6.97
N ALA A 199 -12.61 -12.40 5.85
CA ALA A 199 -11.23 -11.95 5.85
C ALA A 199 -11.09 -10.50 6.33
N CYS A 200 -12.02 -9.61 5.95
CA CYS A 200 -12.08 -8.25 6.47
C CYS A 200 -12.23 -8.20 8.00
N LEU A 201 -13.09 -9.06 8.57
CA LEU A 201 -13.28 -9.16 10.02
C LEU A 201 -12.01 -9.69 10.71
N ALA A 202 -11.36 -10.69 10.14
CA ALA A 202 -10.09 -11.22 10.63
C ALA A 202 -8.97 -10.16 10.60
N ASP A 203 -8.86 -9.40 9.51
CA ASP A 203 -7.88 -8.32 9.36
C ASP A 203 -8.12 -7.20 10.38
N LEU A 204 -9.39 -6.86 10.63
CA LEU A 204 -9.77 -5.84 11.60
C LEU A 204 -9.40 -6.26 13.04
N GLN A 205 -9.66 -7.52 13.39
CA GLN A 205 -9.25 -8.09 14.68
C GLN A 205 -7.72 -8.16 14.81
N ALA A 206 -7.03 -8.51 13.73
CA ALA A 206 -5.56 -8.51 13.71
C ALA A 206 -4.96 -7.13 13.96
N VAL A 207 -5.53 -6.08 13.37
CA VAL A 207 -5.11 -4.69 13.62
C VAL A 207 -5.35 -4.32 15.08
N TYR A 208 -6.55 -4.57 15.60
CA TYR A 208 -6.89 -4.26 16.99
C TYR A 208 -5.98 -4.97 18.01
N ASP A 209 -5.66 -6.24 17.76
CA ASP A 209 -4.84 -7.05 18.68
C ASP A 209 -3.37 -6.65 18.68
N ARG A 210 -2.85 -6.20 17.53
CA ARG A 210 -1.40 -6.10 17.29
C ARG A 210 -0.88 -4.67 17.27
N ASP A 211 -1.73 -3.69 16.96
CA ASP A 211 -1.35 -2.29 16.99
C ASP A 211 -1.69 -1.67 18.36
N PRO A 212 -0.70 -1.38 19.23
CA PRO A 212 -0.95 -0.74 20.51
C PRO A 212 -1.50 0.69 20.39
N ALA A 213 -1.42 1.32 19.21
CA ALA A 213 -2.01 2.63 18.94
C ALA A 213 -3.47 2.54 18.45
N CYS A 214 -3.99 1.32 18.25
CA CYS A 214 -5.37 1.05 17.87
C CYS A 214 -6.22 0.79 19.12
N ASP A 215 -7.00 1.77 19.56
CA ASP A 215 -7.86 1.62 20.75
C ASP A 215 -9.31 1.24 20.41
N ARG A 216 -9.71 1.42 19.15
CA ARG A 216 -11.08 1.27 18.65
C ARG A 216 -11.12 0.64 17.26
N TYR A 217 -12.19 -0.09 16.97
CA TYR A 217 -12.41 -0.66 15.63
C TYR A 217 -12.72 0.42 14.59
N THR A 218 -13.43 1.49 15.00
CA THR A 218 -13.69 2.64 14.12
C THR A 218 -12.41 3.32 13.64
N GLN A 219 -11.37 3.37 14.48
CA GLN A 219 -10.07 3.97 14.13
C GLN A 219 -9.41 3.23 12.96
N ALA A 220 -9.36 1.90 13.04
CA ALA A 220 -8.83 1.05 11.99
C ALA A 220 -9.62 1.18 10.68
N ILE A 221 -10.95 1.11 10.75
CA ILE A 221 -11.84 1.22 9.59
C ILE A 221 -11.68 2.57 8.89
N LEU A 222 -11.72 3.69 9.63
CA LEU A 222 -11.80 5.04 9.08
C LEU A 222 -10.45 5.60 8.62
N TYR A 223 -9.38 5.28 9.35
CA TYR A 223 -8.13 6.04 9.24
C TYR A 223 -6.92 5.19 8.82
N PHE A 224 -6.93 3.88 9.06
CA PHE A 224 -5.75 3.07 8.76
C PHE A 224 -5.74 2.62 7.31
N LYS A 225 -4.99 3.36 6.50
CA LYS A 225 -4.86 3.10 5.05
C LYS A 225 -4.31 1.72 4.72
N GLY A 226 -3.56 1.08 5.62
CA GLY A 226 -3.08 -0.29 5.43
C GLY A 226 -4.22 -1.30 5.45
N PHE A 227 -5.12 -1.20 6.44
CA PHE A 227 -6.35 -1.99 6.48
C PHE A 227 -7.20 -1.74 5.22
N GLN A 228 -7.43 -0.47 4.87
CA GLN A 228 -8.21 -0.08 3.68
C GLN A 228 -7.60 -0.60 2.37
N ALA A 229 -6.26 -0.61 2.26
CA ALA A 229 -5.56 -1.14 1.10
C ALA A 229 -5.71 -2.66 0.97
N VAL A 230 -5.61 -3.43 2.07
CA VAL A 230 -5.87 -4.88 2.04
C VAL A 230 -7.28 -5.17 1.54
N GLN A 231 -8.30 -4.44 2.04
CA GLN A 231 -9.68 -4.65 1.59
C GLN A 231 -9.87 -4.26 0.11
N SER A 232 -9.22 -3.19 -0.33
CA SER A 232 -9.21 -2.76 -1.75
C SER A 232 -8.55 -3.80 -2.66
N TYR A 233 -7.47 -4.42 -2.18
CA TYR A 233 -6.83 -5.54 -2.87
C TYR A 233 -7.78 -6.74 -2.99
N ARG A 234 -8.54 -7.10 -1.94
CA ARG A 234 -9.49 -8.23 -2.02
C ARG A 234 -10.55 -8.03 -3.10
N ILE A 235 -11.07 -6.80 -3.22
CA ILE A 235 -11.97 -6.41 -4.31
C ILE A 235 -11.28 -6.58 -5.67
N ALA A 236 -10.04 -6.10 -5.82
CA ALA A 236 -9.28 -6.25 -7.06
C ALA A 236 -8.98 -7.72 -7.38
N HIS A 237 -8.66 -8.53 -6.38
CA HIS A 237 -8.40 -9.96 -6.50
C HIS A 237 -9.64 -10.71 -6.97
N TRP A 238 -10.79 -10.47 -6.36
CA TRP A 238 -12.06 -11.06 -6.80
C TRP A 238 -12.36 -10.71 -8.28
N LEU A 239 -12.18 -9.44 -8.66
CA LEU A 239 -12.35 -9.00 -10.05
C LEU A 239 -11.39 -9.72 -11.00
N TRP A 240 -10.15 -9.92 -10.57
CA TRP A 240 -9.15 -10.65 -11.34
C TRP A 240 -9.56 -12.10 -11.58
N GLN A 241 -10.06 -12.79 -10.55
CA GLN A 241 -10.55 -14.17 -10.64
C GLN A 241 -11.78 -14.31 -11.55
N LYS A 242 -12.69 -13.32 -11.53
CA LYS A 242 -13.85 -13.25 -12.45
C LYS A 242 -13.47 -12.81 -13.87
N GLY A 243 -12.19 -12.65 -14.18
CA GLY A 243 -11.71 -12.28 -15.52
C GLY A 243 -11.83 -10.78 -15.85
N ARG A 244 -12.32 -9.94 -14.93
CA ARG A 244 -12.44 -8.48 -15.08
C ARG A 244 -11.09 -7.78 -14.86
N LYS A 245 -10.03 -8.28 -15.50
CA LYS A 245 -8.62 -7.90 -15.25
C LYS A 245 -8.33 -6.42 -15.44
N ALA A 246 -8.91 -5.78 -16.46
CA ALA A 246 -8.70 -4.36 -16.69
C ALA A 246 -9.20 -3.51 -15.52
N LEU A 247 -10.34 -3.87 -14.93
CA LEU A 247 -10.89 -3.18 -13.76
C LEU A 247 -10.05 -3.48 -12.50
N ALA A 248 -9.62 -4.73 -12.33
CA ALA A 248 -8.72 -5.10 -11.22
C ALA A 248 -7.42 -4.26 -11.23
N LEU A 249 -6.80 -4.08 -12.41
CA LEU A 249 -5.61 -3.24 -12.57
C LEU A 249 -5.91 -1.75 -12.34
N ALA A 250 -7.09 -1.27 -12.72
CA ALA A 250 -7.52 0.09 -12.43
C ALA A 250 -7.66 0.32 -10.90
N ILE A 251 -8.24 -0.64 -10.17
CA ILE A 251 -8.34 -0.61 -8.70
C ILE A 251 -6.95 -0.69 -8.06
N GLN A 252 -6.06 -1.57 -8.53
CA GLN A 252 -4.65 -1.61 -8.08
C GLN A 252 -3.99 -0.23 -8.22
N SER A 253 -4.15 0.43 -9.37
CA SER A 253 -3.60 1.76 -9.60
C SER A 253 -4.21 2.81 -8.65
N ARG A 254 -5.53 2.77 -8.38
CA ARG A 254 -6.14 3.68 -7.40
C ARG A 254 -5.65 3.43 -5.98
N MET A 255 -5.52 2.18 -5.60
CA MET A 255 -5.00 1.79 -4.28
C MET A 255 -3.56 2.31 -4.09
N SER A 256 -2.72 2.21 -5.13
CA SER A 256 -1.37 2.79 -5.11
C SER A 256 -1.39 4.31 -4.97
N GLU A 257 -2.29 5.03 -5.63
CA GLU A 257 -2.37 6.50 -5.52
C GLU A 257 -2.97 6.97 -4.19
N ALA A 258 -4.06 6.35 -3.75
CA ALA A 258 -4.80 6.77 -2.56
C ALA A 258 -4.09 6.35 -1.26
N PHE A 259 -3.53 5.14 -1.22
CA PHE A 259 -2.98 4.57 0.01
C PHE A 259 -1.45 4.43 -0.01
N HIS A 260 -0.81 4.60 -1.16
CA HIS A 260 0.62 4.36 -1.36
C HIS A 260 0.98 2.89 -1.12
N VAL A 261 0.09 1.98 -1.52
CA VAL A 261 0.24 0.53 -1.41
C VAL A 261 -0.04 -0.08 -2.77
N ASP A 262 0.91 -0.82 -3.33
CA ASP A 262 0.79 -1.46 -4.63
C ASP A 262 0.81 -2.98 -4.48
N ILE A 263 -0.36 -3.60 -4.65
CA ILE A 263 -0.56 -5.05 -4.54
C ILE A 263 -1.18 -5.51 -5.85
N HIS A 264 -0.44 -6.35 -6.57
CA HIS A 264 -0.94 -6.91 -7.82
C HIS A 264 -2.18 -7.79 -7.55
N PRO A 265 -3.29 -7.65 -8.32
CA PRO A 265 -4.53 -8.38 -8.06
C PRO A 265 -4.40 -9.91 -8.10
N ALA A 266 -3.42 -10.43 -8.86
CA ALA A 266 -3.14 -11.86 -8.93
C ALA A 266 -2.31 -12.43 -7.77
N ALA A 267 -1.78 -11.58 -6.87
CA ALA A 267 -1.17 -12.06 -5.64
C ALA A 267 -2.19 -12.90 -4.86
N GLU A 268 -1.72 -13.74 -3.94
CA GLU A 268 -2.58 -14.53 -3.06
C GLU A 268 -2.25 -14.12 -1.62
N ILE A 269 -3.24 -13.60 -0.90
CA ILE A 269 -3.04 -13.07 0.45
C ILE A 269 -4.13 -13.64 1.35
N GLY A 270 -3.69 -14.28 2.43
CA GLY A 270 -4.53 -14.87 3.47
C GLY A 270 -5.32 -13.83 4.28
N ARG A 271 -5.77 -14.23 5.46
CA ARG A 271 -6.59 -13.41 6.38
C ARG A 271 -5.89 -13.14 7.71
N GLY A 272 -6.33 -12.12 8.44
CA GLY A 272 -5.66 -11.67 9.66
C GLY A 272 -4.37 -10.92 9.36
N ILE A 273 -4.38 -10.16 8.27
CA ILE A 273 -3.25 -9.38 7.78
C ILE A 273 -3.25 -8.02 8.45
N MET A 274 -2.09 -7.62 8.96
CA MET A 274 -1.85 -6.25 9.37
C MET A 274 -0.79 -5.63 8.46
N ILE A 275 -1.12 -4.51 7.82
CA ILE A 275 -0.15 -3.64 7.16
C ILE A 275 -0.09 -2.34 7.95
N ASP A 276 0.85 -2.26 8.89
CA ASP A 276 1.01 -1.09 9.74
C ASP A 276 1.76 0.03 9.02
N HIS A 277 1.25 1.26 9.12
CA HIS A 277 1.62 2.48 8.40
C HIS A 277 1.50 2.41 6.85
N ALA A 278 1.79 1.26 6.25
CA ALA A 278 1.56 0.83 4.87
C ALA A 278 2.27 1.57 3.74
N THR A 279 2.71 2.81 3.94
CA THR A 279 3.35 3.62 2.88
C THR A 279 4.48 2.85 2.19
N GLY A 280 4.42 2.78 0.87
CA GLY A 280 5.46 2.17 0.04
C GLY A 280 5.52 0.65 0.09
N VAL A 281 4.48 -0.03 0.58
CA VAL A 281 4.37 -1.49 0.46
C VAL A 281 4.12 -1.89 -0.99
N VAL A 282 4.89 -2.87 -1.47
CA VAL A 282 4.80 -3.41 -2.84
C VAL A 282 4.72 -4.93 -2.81
N ILE A 283 3.69 -5.52 -3.40
CA ILE A 283 3.48 -6.98 -3.46
C ILE A 283 3.19 -7.39 -4.90
N GLY A 284 4.09 -8.20 -5.48
CA GLY A 284 4.03 -8.54 -6.89
C GLY A 284 3.10 -9.70 -7.27
N GLU A 285 2.91 -9.87 -8.59
CA GLU A 285 1.91 -10.75 -9.21
C GLU A 285 1.84 -12.18 -8.68
N THR A 286 2.99 -12.79 -8.40
CA THR A 286 3.07 -14.21 -8.02
C THR A 286 3.42 -14.39 -6.56
N ALA A 287 3.28 -13.33 -5.76
CA ALA A 287 3.55 -13.39 -4.33
C ALA A 287 2.43 -14.15 -3.65
N VAL A 288 2.80 -14.98 -2.68
CA VAL A 288 1.84 -15.67 -1.81
C VAL A 288 2.14 -15.26 -0.38
N VAL A 289 1.12 -14.80 0.35
CA VAL A 289 1.20 -14.38 1.74
C VAL A 289 0.19 -15.18 2.54
N GLY A 290 0.67 -15.96 3.50
CA GLY A 290 -0.18 -16.72 4.40
C GLY A 290 -1.00 -15.82 5.34
N ASP A 291 -1.95 -16.44 6.04
CA ASP A 291 -2.65 -15.87 7.18
C ASP A 291 -1.74 -15.37 8.30
N ASN A 292 -2.29 -14.48 9.14
CA ASN A 292 -1.63 -13.97 10.34
C ASN A 292 -0.31 -13.23 10.09
N VAL A 293 -0.07 -12.73 8.88
CA VAL A 293 1.15 -11.98 8.58
C VAL A 293 1.00 -10.52 8.99
N SER A 294 2.06 -9.97 9.60
CA SER A 294 2.16 -8.53 9.87
C SER A 294 3.33 -7.94 9.08
N MET A 295 3.07 -6.81 8.42
CA MET A 295 4.02 -6.07 7.61
C MET A 295 4.02 -4.60 8.02
N LEU A 296 5.19 -3.99 8.05
CA LEU A 296 5.33 -2.56 8.27
C LEU A 296 5.45 -1.81 6.93
N HIS A 297 5.54 -0.49 6.98
CA HIS A 297 5.76 0.35 5.79
C HIS A 297 7.05 -0.02 5.03
N HIS A 298 7.08 0.30 3.74
CA HIS A 298 8.18 0.03 2.80
C HIS A 298 8.57 -1.45 2.62
N VAL A 299 7.72 -2.39 3.04
CA VAL A 299 7.95 -3.81 2.73
C VAL A 299 7.77 -4.08 1.23
N THR A 300 8.72 -4.77 0.62
CA THR A 300 8.67 -5.17 -0.79
C THR A 300 8.71 -6.69 -0.92
N LEU A 301 7.67 -7.29 -1.50
CA LEU A 301 7.62 -8.69 -1.95
C LEU A 301 7.80 -8.71 -3.48
N GLY A 302 9.05 -8.59 -3.90
CA GLY A 302 9.45 -8.20 -5.25
C GLY A 302 10.01 -9.34 -6.10
N GLY A 303 10.03 -9.11 -7.41
CA GLY A 303 10.66 -10.03 -8.36
C GLY A 303 12.18 -9.99 -8.30
N SER A 304 12.84 -11.09 -8.67
CA SER A 304 14.32 -11.12 -8.83
C SER A 304 14.84 -10.39 -10.08
N GLY A 305 13.95 -9.90 -10.95
CA GLY A 305 14.29 -9.25 -12.22
C GLY A 305 14.63 -10.20 -13.37
N THR A 306 14.52 -11.52 -13.18
CA THR A 306 14.84 -12.54 -14.21
C THR A 306 13.74 -13.60 -14.31
N GLY A 307 13.51 -14.11 -15.52
CA GLY A 307 12.57 -15.21 -15.81
C GLY A 307 11.12 -14.78 -16.09
N ARG A 308 10.37 -15.69 -16.74
CA ARG A 308 8.90 -15.64 -16.85
C ARG A 308 8.35 -16.76 -15.96
N GLY A 309 7.37 -16.46 -15.09
CA GLY A 309 6.79 -17.44 -14.16
C GLY A 309 6.76 -16.96 -12.71
N VAL A 310 6.77 -17.93 -11.77
CA VAL A 310 6.87 -17.68 -10.31
C VAL A 310 8.20 -17.01 -10.02
N ARG A 311 8.13 -15.77 -9.53
CA ARG A 311 9.31 -14.90 -9.37
C ARG A 311 9.27 -14.03 -8.13
N HIS A 312 8.17 -14.09 -7.38
CA HIS A 312 7.95 -13.34 -6.16
C HIS A 312 7.94 -14.29 -4.96
N PRO A 313 8.08 -13.76 -3.73
CA PRO A 313 8.24 -14.59 -2.54
C PRO A 313 6.98 -15.35 -2.13
N THR A 314 7.19 -16.37 -1.32
CA THR A 314 6.13 -17.02 -0.52
C THR A 314 6.39 -16.76 0.95
N ILE A 315 5.44 -16.12 1.62
CA ILE A 315 5.49 -15.78 3.04
C ILE A 315 4.56 -16.73 3.79
N GLY A 316 5.13 -17.52 4.70
CA GLY A 316 4.39 -18.44 5.56
C GLY A 316 3.53 -17.71 6.60
N HIS A 317 2.69 -18.48 7.27
CA HIS A 317 1.77 -17.95 8.27
C HIS A 317 2.47 -17.35 9.48
N GLY A 318 1.89 -16.30 10.08
CA GLY A 318 2.41 -15.73 11.33
C GLY A 318 3.78 -15.05 11.19
N VAL A 319 4.20 -14.72 9.97
CA VAL A 319 5.47 -14.02 9.73
C VAL A 319 5.35 -12.55 10.05
N LEU A 320 6.37 -11.99 10.71
CA LEU A 320 6.53 -10.55 10.91
C LEU A 320 7.62 -10.00 9.98
N LEU A 321 7.26 -9.03 9.14
CA LEU A 321 8.20 -8.29 8.30
C LEU A 321 8.34 -6.85 8.82
N GLY A 322 9.54 -6.52 9.28
CA GLY A 322 9.90 -5.19 9.77
C GLY A 322 9.84 -4.10 8.69
N ALA A 323 9.95 -2.84 9.11
CA ALA A 323 9.90 -1.70 8.20
C ALA A 323 11.01 -1.77 7.14
N GLY A 324 10.68 -1.51 5.87
CA GLY A 324 11.65 -1.48 4.78
C GLY A 324 12.24 -2.84 4.38
N VAL A 325 11.68 -3.95 4.85
CA VAL A 325 12.15 -5.29 4.45
C VAL A 325 11.88 -5.53 2.97
N SER A 326 12.90 -5.97 2.24
CA SER A 326 12.79 -6.39 0.84
C SER A 326 13.02 -7.88 0.72
N VAL A 327 12.01 -8.64 0.28
CA VAL A 327 12.11 -10.06 -0.03
C VAL A 327 12.03 -10.19 -1.55
N LEU A 328 13.10 -10.67 -2.18
CA LEU A 328 13.29 -10.60 -3.63
C LEU A 328 13.49 -11.99 -4.24
N GLY A 329 12.69 -12.29 -5.26
CA GLY A 329 12.74 -13.56 -5.98
C GLY A 329 11.79 -14.62 -5.42
N PRO A 330 11.79 -15.83 -6.01
CA PRO A 330 10.95 -16.94 -5.58
C PRO A 330 11.51 -17.61 -4.32
N VAL A 331 11.70 -16.82 -3.27
CA VAL A 331 12.22 -17.27 -1.97
C VAL A 331 11.08 -17.45 -0.96
N MET A 332 11.29 -18.36 -0.01
CA MET A 332 10.32 -18.65 1.04
C MET A 332 10.75 -18.04 2.37
N VAL A 333 9.80 -17.43 3.08
CA VAL A 333 9.96 -17.08 4.50
C VAL A 333 9.04 -17.99 5.31
N GLY A 334 9.62 -18.93 6.04
CA GLY A 334 8.88 -19.96 6.76
C GLY A 334 7.99 -19.40 7.87
N ALA A 335 6.95 -20.15 8.23
CA ALA A 335 5.94 -19.75 9.18
C ALA A 335 6.52 -19.39 10.57
N GLY A 336 5.92 -18.38 11.21
CA GLY A 336 6.32 -17.89 12.53
C GLY A 336 7.69 -17.21 12.58
N SER A 337 8.29 -16.90 11.43
CA SER A 337 9.57 -16.21 11.34
C SER A 337 9.45 -14.70 11.46
N LYS A 338 10.53 -14.05 11.85
CA LYS A 338 10.67 -12.60 11.96
C LYS A 338 11.81 -12.11 11.07
N VAL A 339 11.55 -11.11 10.25
CA VAL A 339 12.58 -10.43 9.45
C VAL A 339 12.72 -9.01 9.95
N GLY A 340 13.91 -8.66 10.47
CA GLY A 340 14.14 -7.34 11.06
C GLY A 340 14.15 -6.22 10.03
N ALA A 341 13.85 -5.00 10.48
CA ALA A 341 13.74 -3.83 9.63
C ALA A 341 14.98 -3.60 8.73
N GLY A 342 14.74 -3.11 7.51
CA GLY A 342 15.77 -2.78 6.51
C GLY A 342 16.49 -3.98 5.89
N SER A 343 16.06 -5.21 6.18
CA SER A 343 16.74 -6.42 5.69
C SER A 343 16.41 -6.73 4.24
N VAL A 344 17.36 -7.35 3.53
CA VAL A 344 17.20 -7.80 2.14
C VAL A 344 17.30 -9.33 2.07
N VAL A 345 16.16 -10.00 1.90
CA VAL A 345 16.05 -11.46 1.85
C VAL A 345 16.12 -11.93 0.40
N VAL A 346 17.16 -12.71 0.09
CA VAL A 346 17.43 -13.28 -1.23
C VAL A 346 17.64 -14.80 -1.19
N SER A 347 17.35 -15.43 -0.04
CA SER A 347 17.46 -16.86 0.20
C SER A 347 16.40 -17.30 1.19
N ASP A 348 15.98 -18.56 1.11
CA ASP A 348 14.93 -19.10 1.98
C ASP A 348 15.27 -18.96 3.47
N ILE A 349 14.27 -18.60 4.26
CA ILE A 349 14.32 -18.52 5.72
C ILE A 349 13.46 -19.67 6.26
N PRO A 350 14.02 -20.59 7.07
CA PRO A 350 13.24 -21.65 7.71
C PRO A 350 12.17 -21.10 8.66
N CYS A 351 11.20 -21.93 9.05
CA CYS A 351 10.20 -21.59 10.05
C CYS A 351 10.84 -21.17 11.39
N HIS A 352 10.11 -20.37 12.18
CA HIS A 352 10.52 -19.92 13.52
C HIS A 352 11.92 -19.32 13.62
N SER A 353 12.36 -18.61 12.57
CA SER A 353 13.70 -18.03 12.47
C SER A 353 13.65 -16.50 12.58
N VAL A 354 14.73 -15.90 13.07
CA VAL A 354 14.97 -14.45 12.98
C VAL A 354 16.07 -14.19 11.97
N ALA A 355 15.79 -13.37 10.96
CA ALA A 355 16.76 -12.97 9.96
C ALA A 355 16.90 -11.44 9.90
N VAL A 356 18.15 -10.96 9.78
CA VAL A 356 18.47 -9.53 9.67
C VAL A 356 19.61 -9.27 8.69
N GLY A 357 19.69 -8.04 8.16
CA GLY A 357 20.86 -7.54 7.43
C GLY A 357 20.71 -7.53 5.90
N VAL A 358 21.78 -7.10 5.22
CA VAL A 358 21.84 -6.92 3.76
C VAL A 358 23.11 -7.58 3.20
N PRO A 359 23.00 -8.76 2.57
CA PRO A 359 21.83 -9.65 2.52
C PRO A 359 21.51 -10.26 3.89
N ALA A 360 20.24 -10.64 4.09
CA ALA A 360 19.76 -11.15 5.36
C ALA A 360 20.46 -12.45 5.76
N ARG A 361 20.73 -12.60 7.05
CA ARG A 361 21.30 -13.79 7.69
C ARG A 361 20.45 -14.18 8.88
N ILE A 362 20.29 -15.49 9.07
CA ILE A 362 19.57 -16.04 10.21
C ILE A 362 20.47 -15.88 11.45
N ILE A 363 19.98 -15.17 12.46
CA ILE A 363 20.70 -14.93 13.71
C ILE A 363 20.09 -15.69 14.89
N LYS A 364 18.86 -16.20 14.74
CA LYS A 364 18.19 -17.04 15.74
C LYS A 364 17.26 -18.03 15.07
N ARG A 365 17.13 -19.22 15.65
CA ARG A 365 16.18 -20.27 15.25
C ARG A 365 15.33 -20.70 16.45
N ASP A 366 14.29 -21.47 16.17
CA ASP A 366 13.43 -22.11 17.17
C ASP A 366 12.74 -21.11 18.11
N LEU A 367 12.33 -19.95 17.57
CA LEU A 367 11.56 -18.95 18.31
C LEU A 367 10.42 -19.59 19.09
N LEU A 368 10.33 -19.28 20.38
CA LEU A 368 9.32 -19.84 21.30
C LEU A 368 7.98 -19.08 21.24
N ARG A 369 8.02 -17.80 20.88
CA ARG A 369 6.84 -16.92 20.81
C ARG A 369 6.51 -16.55 19.36
N GLU A 370 5.25 -16.22 19.13
CA GLU A 370 4.76 -15.78 17.83
C GLU A 370 5.19 -14.33 17.57
N ALA A 371 5.97 -14.13 16.51
CA ALA A 371 6.53 -12.82 16.18
C ALA A 371 5.43 -11.75 15.97
N VAL A 372 4.31 -12.12 15.36
CA VAL A 372 3.20 -11.19 15.07
C VAL A 372 2.32 -10.89 16.28
N LYS A 373 2.35 -11.71 17.33
CA LYS A 373 1.58 -11.47 18.56
C LYS A 373 2.22 -10.39 19.40
N ASP A 374 3.55 -10.47 19.56
CA ASP A 374 4.29 -9.52 20.39
C ASP A 374 4.68 -8.26 19.60
N MET A 375 4.61 -8.30 18.26
CA MET A 375 5.05 -7.25 17.32
C MET A 375 6.47 -6.72 17.61
N ASP A 376 7.27 -7.52 18.31
CA ASP A 376 8.59 -7.15 18.81
C ASP A 376 9.55 -6.93 17.64
N GLN A 377 9.86 -5.66 17.38
CA GLN A 377 10.79 -5.25 16.32
C GLN A 377 12.25 -5.41 16.74
N CYS A 378 12.52 -5.59 18.03
CA CYS A 378 13.85 -5.80 18.55
C CYS A 378 14.24 -7.27 18.39
N VAL A 379 15.54 -7.55 18.28
CA VAL A 379 16.03 -8.94 18.31
C VAL A 379 16.55 -9.35 19.69
N GLU A 380 16.41 -8.43 20.66
CA GLU A 380 17.02 -8.43 22.00
C GLU A 380 18.56 -8.47 21.99
N PHE A 381 19.14 -7.27 22.10
CA PHE A 381 20.44 -6.87 22.67
C PHE A 381 21.70 -7.76 22.52
N VAL A 382 22.73 -7.13 21.91
CA VAL A 382 24.15 -7.50 21.76
C VAL A 382 24.45 -8.51 20.65
N LEU A 383 24.64 -7.99 19.43
CA LEU A 383 25.78 -8.48 18.65
C LEU A 383 27.00 -7.80 19.29
N ASP A 384 27.81 -8.57 20.02
CA ASP A 384 29.18 -8.18 20.35
C ASP A 384 29.92 -8.08 19.00
N TYR A 385 29.73 -6.99 18.28
CA TYR A 385 30.74 -6.53 17.36
C TYR A 385 31.82 -5.91 18.24
N GLU A 386 32.79 -6.71 18.66
CA GLU A 386 34.12 -6.17 18.90
C GLU A 386 34.55 -5.51 17.58
N ILE A 387 34.64 -4.18 17.59
CA ILE A 387 35.14 -3.36 16.47
C ILE A 387 36.66 -3.45 16.42
#